data_AF-R7ZJC3-F1
#
_entry.id   AF-R7ZJC3-F1
#
_cell.length_a   1.000
_cell.length_b   1.000
_cell.length_c   1.000
_cell.angle_alpha   90.00
_cell.angle_beta   90.00
_cell.angle_gamma   90.00
#
_symmetry.space_group_name_H-M   'P 1'
#
loop_
_entity.id
_entity.type
_entity.pdbx_description
1 polymer ?
#
loop_
_entity_poly.entity_id
_entity_poly.type
_entity_poly.pdbx_seq_one_letter_code
_entity_poly.pdbx_strand_id
1 'polypeptide(L)'
;MFTQMQIVEVEPGYSYVVERTQILDGVHLEVFRQPGYADDAILYLGDNEILFAWDEEVAKLFSELDTAEPIELLAILAQVPKVLA
;
A
#
# COMPACT_ATOMS: atom_id res chain seq x y z
N MET A 1 -14.44 0.39 3.68
CA MET A 1 -13.22 -0.18 3.10
C MET A 1 -13.51 -1.57 2.56
N PHE A 2 -13.00 -1.92 1.37
CA PHE A 2 -13.00 -3.29 0.86
C PHE A 2 -11.55 -3.70 0.61
N THR A 3 -11.08 -4.74 1.31
CA THR A 3 -9.74 -5.29 1.13
C THR A 3 -9.82 -6.61 0.38
N GLN A 4 -9.02 -6.73 -0.68
CA GLN A 4 -8.87 -7.93 -1.48
C GLN A 4 -7.42 -8.42 -1.37
N MET A 5 -7.26 -9.72 -1.13
CA MET A 5 -5.95 -10.37 -1.08
C MET A 5 -5.80 -11.28 -2.30
N GLN A 6 -4.67 -11.17 -2.98
CA GLN A 6 -4.30 -12.03 -4.10
C GLN A 6 -2.90 -12.60 -3.86
N ILE A 7 -2.79 -13.92 -4.00
CA ILE A 7 -1.50 -14.62 -3.97
C ILE A 7 -1.11 -14.91 -5.41
N VAL A 8 0.11 -14.54 -5.79
CA VAL A 8 0.66 -14.77 -7.12
C VAL A 8 1.87 -15.68 -7.01
N GLU A 9 1.78 -16.85 -7.63
CA GLU A 9 2.93 -17.74 -7.85
C GLU A 9 3.56 -17.41 -9.21
N VAL A 10 4.84 -17.06 -9.21
CA VAL A 10 5.59 -16.69 -10.42
C VAL A 10 6.40 -17.89 -10.92
N GLU A 11 7.08 -18.54 -9.99
CA GLU A 11 7.91 -19.73 -10.23
C GLU A 11 7.81 -20.68 -9.02
N PRO A 12 8.16 -21.97 -9.17
CA PRO A 12 8.19 -22.89 -8.03
C PRO A 12 9.09 -22.36 -6.89
N GLY A 13 8.47 -22.00 -5.76
CA GLY A 13 9.14 -21.41 -4.60
C GLY A 13 9.22 -19.88 -4.59
N TYR A 14 8.68 -19.21 -5.61
CA TYR A 14 8.59 -17.75 -5.68
C TYR A 14 7.13 -17.31 -5.74
N SER A 15 6.65 -16.76 -4.63
CA SER A 15 5.30 -16.21 -4.50
C SER A 15 5.33 -14.82 -3.87
N TYR A 16 4.44 -13.94 -4.31
CA TYR A 16 4.18 -12.68 -3.63
C TYR A 16 2.69 -12.54 -3.32
N VAL A 17 2.39 -11.79 -2.27
CA VAL A 17 1.03 -11.45 -1.84
C VAL A 17 0.80 -9.99 -2.16
N VAL A 18 -0.30 -9.71 -2.85
CA VAL A 18 -0.81 -8.35 -3.05
C VAL A 18 -2.05 -8.18 -2.18
N GLU A 19 -2.00 -7.23 -1.26
CA GLU A 19 -3.14 -6.79 -0.47
C GLU A 19 -3.61 -5.45 -1.03
N ARG A 20 -4.75 -5.45 -1.71
CA ARG A 20 -5.38 -4.25 -2.26
C ARG A 20 -6.47 -3.76 -1.34
N THR A 21 -6.38 -2.51 -0.94
CA THR A 21 -7.35 -1.86 -0.07
C THR A 21 -7.96 -0.67 -0.80
N GLN A 22 -9.26 -0.75 -1.10
CA GLN A 22 -10.00 0.39 -1.64
C GLN A 22 -10.31 1.37 -0.52
N ILE A 23 -9.79 2.60 -0.66
CA ILE A 23 -9.94 3.66 0.34
C ILE A 23 -11.16 4.51 0.00
N LEU A 24 -11.16 5.12 -1.19
CA LEU A 24 -12.29 5.90 -1.75
C LEU A 24 -12.30 5.79 -3.27
N ASP A 25 -13.33 6.26 -3.97
CA ASP A 25 -13.42 6.10 -5.42
C ASP A 25 -12.21 6.72 -6.16
N GLY A 26 -11.56 5.93 -7.01
CA GLY A 26 -10.31 6.31 -7.67
C GLY A 26 -9.05 6.31 -6.79
N VAL A 27 -9.14 5.92 -5.51
CA VAL A 27 -7.99 5.83 -4.59
C VAL A 27 -7.92 4.47 -3.91
N HIS A 28 -6.83 3.74 -4.17
CA HIS A 28 -6.58 2.45 -3.56
C HIS A 28 -5.10 2.25 -3.26
N LEU A 29 -4.84 1.45 -2.23
CA LEU A 29 -3.50 1.06 -1.80
C LEU A 29 -3.26 -0.40 -2.18
N GLU A 30 -2.08 -0.70 -2.70
CA GLU A 30 -1.58 -2.07 -2.87
C GLU A 30 -0.33 -2.27 -2.04
N VAL A 31 -0.32 -3.29 -1.18
CA VAL A 31 0.85 -3.70 -0.40
C VAL A 31 1.36 -5.02 -0.96
N PHE A 32 2.62 -5.04 -1.36
CA PHE A 32 3.33 -6.17 -1.94
C PHE A 32 4.20 -6.80 -0.88
N ARG A 33 3.91 -8.05 -0.53
CA ARG A 33 4.68 -8.82 0.45
C ARG A 33 5.32 -10.02 -0.22
N GLN A 34 6.62 -10.18 -0.03
CA GLN A 34 7.37 -11.29 -0.59
C GLN A 34 8.30 -11.93 0.45
N PRO A 35 8.28 -13.26 0.61
CA PRO A 35 9.18 -13.93 1.55
C PRO A 35 10.65 -13.63 1.27
N GLY A 36 11.35 -13.08 2.26
CA GLY A 36 12.79 -12.80 2.21
C GLY A 36 13.18 -11.45 1.60
N TYR A 37 12.20 -10.61 1.26
CA TYR A 37 12.41 -9.25 0.73
C TYR A 37 11.69 -8.23 1.61
N ALA A 38 12.06 -6.95 1.46
CA ALA A 38 11.31 -5.87 2.10
C ALA A 38 9.93 -5.74 1.44
N ASP A 39 8.92 -5.37 2.24
CA ASP A 39 7.59 -5.09 1.72
C ASP A 39 7.58 -3.69 1.06
N ASP A 40 6.86 -3.57 -0.04
CA ASP A 40 6.68 -2.32 -0.78
C ASP A 40 5.18 -2.02 -0.92
N ALA A 41 4.82 -0.77 -1.16
CA ALA A 41 3.44 -0.38 -1.41
C ALA A 41 3.32 0.68 -2.51
N ILE A 42 2.20 0.61 -3.21
CA ILE A 42 1.79 1.61 -4.20
C ILE A 42 0.46 2.20 -3.77
N LEU A 43 0.41 3.52 -3.63
CA LEU A 43 -0.85 4.25 -3.55
C LEU A 43 -1.22 4.78 -4.93
N TYR A 44 -2.40 4.38 -5.40
CA TYR A 44 -3.00 4.87 -6.62
C TYR A 44 -3.94 6.03 -6.32
N LEU A 45 -3.75 7.15 -7.03
CA LEU A 45 -4.57 8.36 -6.98
C LEU A 45 -5.03 8.71 -8.40
N GLY A 46 -6.14 8.11 -8.83
CA GLY A 46 -6.58 8.12 -10.23
C GLY A 46 -5.54 7.43 -11.10
N ASP A 47 -4.97 8.16 -12.06
CA ASP A 47 -3.92 7.67 -12.96
C ASP A 47 -2.49 7.86 -12.41
N ASN A 48 -2.36 8.34 -11.17
CA ASN A 48 -1.06 8.57 -10.54
C ASN A 48 -0.72 7.43 -9.58
N GLU A 49 0.56 7.09 -9.53
CA GLU A 49 1.10 6.02 -8.71
C GLU A 49 2.21 6.58 -7.82
N ILE A 50 2.14 6.28 -6.53
CA ILE A 50 3.17 6.65 -5.56
C ILE A 50 3.71 5.36 -4.96
N LEU A 51 4.95 5.00 -5.32
CA LEU A 51 5.67 3.85 -4.79
C LEU A 51 6.47 4.26 -3.54
N PHE A 52 6.35 3.48 -2.46
CA PHE A 52 7.09 3.70 -1.23
C PHE A 52 7.35 2.38 -0.49
N ALA A 53 8.37 2.38 0.36
CA ALA A 53 8.68 1.23 1.22
C ALA A 53 7.57 1.04 2.26
N TRP A 54 7.14 -0.20 2.47
CA TRP A 54 6.14 -0.55 3.47
C TRP A 54 6.82 -1.01 4.77
N ASP A 55 7.10 -0.06 5.65
CA ASP A 55 7.67 -0.33 6.98
C ASP A 55 6.62 -0.28 8.10
N GLU A 56 7.04 -0.57 9.33
CA GLU A 56 6.15 -0.61 10.49
C GLU A 56 5.48 0.76 10.78
N GLU A 57 6.19 1.86 10.53
CA GLU A 57 5.67 3.22 10.75
C GLU A 57 4.57 3.53 9.73
N VAL A 58 4.82 3.25 8.45
CA VAL A 58 3.85 3.36 7.36
C VAL A 58 2.65 2.45 7.61
N ALA A 59 2.88 1.18 7.97
CA ALA A 59 1.81 0.24 8.26
C ALA A 59 0.89 0.74 9.37
N LYS A 60 1.46 1.35 10.42
CA LYS A 60 0.69 1.94 11.51
C LYS A 60 -0.12 3.14 11.04
N LEU A 61 0.48 4.06 10.28
CA LEU A 61 -0.21 5.22 9.70
C LEU A 61 -1.42 4.79 8.86
N PHE A 62 -1.24 3.76 8.04
CA PHE A 62 -2.30 3.24 7.18
C PHE A 62 -3.31 2.36 7.94
N SER A 63 -2.99 1.83 9.13
CA SER A 63 -3.97 1.11 9.96
C SER A 63 -5.05 2.02 10.56
N GLU A 64 -4.77 3.32 10.68
CA GLU A 64 -5.71 4.32 11.20
C GLU A 64 -6.65 4.88 10.12
N LEU A 65 -6.46 4.46 8.85
CA LEU A 65 -7.22 4.95 7.69
C LEU A 65 -8.72 4.69 7.75
N ASP A 66 -9.15 3.62 8.43
CA ASP A 66 -10.59 3.33 8.58
C ASP A 66 -11.33 4.46 9.30
N THR A 67 -10.61 5.30 10.04
CA THR A 67 -11.15 6.47 10.75
C THR A 67 -10.77 7.81 10.11
N ALA A 68 -9.96 7.79 9.05
CA ALA A 68 -9.34 8.98 8.51
C ALA A 68 -10.19 9.65 7.43
N GLU A 69 -10.23 10.98 7.44
CA GLU A 69 -10.81 11.79 6.36
C GLU A 69 -9.86 11.87 5.15
N PRO A 70 -10.36 12.13 3.92
CA PRO A 70 -9.53 12.27 2.72
C PRO A 70 -8.38 13.28 2.82
N ILE A 71 -8.51 14.30 3.67
CA ILE A 71 -7.45 15.28 3.91
C ILE A 71 -6.31 14.71 4.77
N GLU A 72 -6.63 13.77 5.66
CA GLU A 72 -5.67 13.10 6.54
C GLU A 72 -4.82 12.11 5.74
N LEU A 73 -5.38 11.49 4.69
CA LEU A 73 -4.62 10.73 3.68
C LEU A 73 -3.51 11.54 3.02
N LEU A 74 -3.81 12.78 2.62
CA LEU A 74 -2.81 13.67 2.02
C LEU A 74 -1.73 14.06 3.04
N ALA A 75 -2.11 14.24 4.30
CA ALA A 75 -1.17 14.53 5.39
C ALA A 75 -0.28 13.32 5.71
N ILE A 76 -0.81 12.09 5.63
CA ILE A 76 -0.02 10.86 5.76
C ILE A 76 0.99 10.78 4.62
N LEU A 77 0.56 10.98 3.36
CA LEU A 77 1.45 10.98 2.20
C LEU A 77 2.57 12.03 2.26
N ALA A 78 2.27 13.22 2.77
CA ALA A 78 3.27 14.27 2.94
C ALA A 78 4.34 13.91 3.99
N GLN A 79 4.06 12.95 4.87
CA GLN A 79 4.97 12.45 5.89
C GLN A 79 5.74 11.20 5.46
N VAL A 80 5.29 10.47 4.42
CA VAL A 80 5.98 9.25 3.95
C VAL A 80 7.38 9.64 3.44
N PRO A 81 8.47 9.30 4.16
CA PRO A 81 9.78 9.93 3.92
C PRO A 81 10.54 9.38 2.70
N LYS A 82 10.02 8.36 2.02
CA LYS A 82 10.77 7.62 0.99
C LYS A 82 9.88 7.20 -0.16
N VAL A 83 9.59 8.15 -1.04
CA VAL A 83 9.20 7.82 -2.42
C VAL A 83 10.36 7.04 -3.03
N LEU A 84 10.11 5.81 -3.44
CA LEU A 84 11.09 5.02 -4.19
C LEU A 84 11.06 5.56 -5.62
N ALA A 85 12.08 6.33 -5.98
CA ALA A 85 12.26 6.91 -7.31
C ALA A 85 12.64 5.87 -8.36
#